data_AF-A0A1F7GUE5-F1
#
_entry.id   AF-A0A1F7GUE5-F1
#
_cell.length_a   1.000
_cell.length_b   1.000
_cell.length_c   1.000
_cell.angle_alpha   90.00
_cell.angle_beta   90.00
_cell.angle_gamma   90.00
#
_symmetry.space_group_name_H-M   'P 1'
#
loop_
_entity.id
_entity.type
_entity.pdbx_description
1 polymer ?
#
loop_
_entity_poly.entity_id
_entity_poly.type
_entity_poly.pdbx_seq_one_letter_code
_entity_poly.pdbx_strand_id
1 'polypeptide(L)' 'MNIPVYIAVSVVIIMVWHFMFNTNPKDFGIMQMAGVFVLGGAIGWFMNSLEAGLLMSIILSLIFI' A
#
# COMPACT_ATOMS: atom_id res chain seq x y z
N MET A 1 15.81 -0.64 -8.98
CA MET A 1 15.29 -0.18 -7.68
C MET A 1 15.69 -1.17 -6.60
N ASN A 2 16.21 -0.73 -5.45
CA ASN A 2 16.59 -1.63 -4.37
C ASN A 2 15.32 -2.21 -3.71
N ILE A 3 15.05 -3.49 -3.99
CA ILE A 3 13.92 -4.25 -3.45
C ILE A 3 13.78 -4.12 -1.92
N PRO A 4 14.87 -4.12 -1.12
CA PRO A 4 14.75 -3.95 0.34
C PRO A 4 14.18 -2.60 0.77
N VAL A 5 14.56 -1.52 0.07
CA VAL A 5 14.07 -0.16 0.34
C VAL A 5 12.58 -0.08 0.05
N TYR A 6 12.16 -0.72 -1.05
CA TYR A 6 10.76 -0.77 -1.44
C TYR A 6 9.89 -1.47 -0.40
N ILE A 7 10.33 -2.65 0.05
CA ILE A 7 9.64 -3.42 1.10
C ILE A 7 9.55 -2.60 2.40
N ALA A 8 10.64 -1.95 2.81
CA ALA A 8 10.65 -1.14 4.03
C ALA A 8 9.66 0.04 3.95
N VAL A 9 9.64 0.76 2.82
CA VAL A 9 8.70 1.88 2.58
C VAL A 9 7.26 1.39 2.56
N SER A 10 6.96 0.27 1.87
CA SER A 10 5.61 -0.29 1.82
C SER A 10 5.10 -0.70 3.21
N VAL A 11 5.95 -1.32 4.04
CA VAL A 11 5.57 -1.72 5.41
C VAL A 11 5.22 -0.50 6.27
N VAL A 12 6.05 0.55 6.24
CA VAL A 12 5.78 1.78 7.00
C VAL A 12 4.44 2.39 6.60
N ILE A 13 4.14 2.41 5.30
CA ILE A 13 2.90 3.02 4.81
C ILE A 13 1.68 2.19 5.18
N ILE A 14 1.75 0.86 5.05
CA ILE A 14 0.67 -0.04 5.52
C ILE A 14 0.40 0.20 7.02
N MET A 15 1.45 0.37 7.84
CA MET A 15 1.28 0.67 9.27
C MET A 15 0.60 2.01 9.50
N VAL A 16 1.04 3.08 8.83
CA VAL A 16 0.43 4.43 8.96
C VAL A 16 -1.04 4.40 8.57
N TRP A 17 -1.36 3.74 7.46
CA TRP A 17 -2.75 3.59 7.01
C TRP A 17 -3.57 2.73 7.97
N HIS A 18 -3.02 1.63 8.49
CA HIS A 18 -3.68 0.85 9.52
C HIS A 18 -4.02 1.71 10.74
N PHE A 19 -3.09 2.53 11.23
CA PHE A 19 -3.37 3.42 12.37
C PHE A 19 -4.35 4.55 12.04
N MET A 20 -4.35 5.09 10.82
CA MET A 20 -5.29 6.16 10.40
C MET A 20 -6.73 5.68 10.26
N PHE A 21 -6.96 4.46 9.74
CA PHE A 21 -8.30 3.98 9.39
C PHE A 21 -8.92 3.02 10.42
N ASN A 22 -8.18 2.63 11.47
CA ASN A 22 -8.66 1.71 12.50
C ASN A 22 -9.60 2.37 13.55
N THR A 23 -10.51 3.24 13.13
CA THR A 23 -11.51 3.87 14.00
C THR A 23 -12.76 3.01 14.23
N ASN A 24 -12.96 1.93 13.47
CA ASN A 24 -13.97 0.90 13.72
C ASN A 24 -13.49 -0.49 13.25
N PRO A 25 -13.05 -1.40 14.14
CA PRO A 25 -12.31 -2.61 13.78
C PRO A 25 -13.17 -3.78 13.29
N LYS A 26 -14.41 -3.57 12.84
CA LYS A 26 -15.29 -4.69 12.50
C LYS A 26 -15.00 -5.33 11.14
N ASP A 27 -14.52 -4.58 10.15
CA ASP A 27 -14.37 -5.10 8.77
C ASP A 27 -13.16 -4.55 8.00
N PHE A 28 -12.23 -3.81 8.64
CA PHE A 28 -11.08 -3.26 7.92
C PHE A 28 -10.02 -4.34 7.69
N GLY A 29 -10.14 -5.04 6.56
CA GLY A 29 -9.30 -6.15 6.18
C GLY A 29 -7.86 -5.70 5.92
N ILE A 30 -7.01 -5.76 6.95
CA ILE A 30 -5.55 -5.56 6.84
C ILE A 30 -4.98 -6.35 5.65
N MET A 31 -5.52 -7.55 5.39
CA MET A 31 -5.12 -8.39 4.27
C MET A 31 -5.46 -7.78 2.90
N GLN A 32 -6.63 -7.12 2.76
CA GLN A 32 -7.02 -6.42 1.53
C GLN A 32 -6.13 -5.20 1.32
N MET A 33 -5.86 -4.44 2.39
CA MET A 33 -5.01 -3.27 2.33
C MET A 33 -3.56 -3.63 1.98
N ALA A 34 -3.02 -4.67 2.60
CA ALA A 34 -1.72 -5.22 2.26
C ALA A 34 -1.69 -5.73 0.81
N GLY A 35 -2.75 -6.40 0.34
CA GLY A 35 -2.88 -6.84 -1.05
C GLY A 35 -2.85 -5.68 -2.05
N VAL A 36 -3.57 -4.61 -1.75
CA VAL A 36 -3.59 -3.38 -2.57
C VAL A 36 -2.22 -2.72 -2.63
N PHE A 37 -1.52 -2.64 -1.50
CA PHE A 37 -0.17 -2.10 -1.45
C PHE A 37 0.86 -2.97 -2.16
N VAL A 38 0.70 -4.29 -2.15
CA VAL A 38 1.52 -5.22 -2.94
C VAL A 38 1.24 -5.05 -4.44
N LEU A 39 -0.01 -4.83 -4.83
CA LEU A 39 -0.39 -4.60 -6.24
C LEU A 39 0.13 -3.27 -6.76
N GLY A 40 -0.09 -2.16 -6.05
CA GLY A 40 0.53 -0.88 -6.40
C GLY A 40 2.06 -0.97 -6.34
N GLY A 41 2.56 -1.77 -5.40
CA GLY A 41 3.93 -2.23 -5.31
C GLY A 41 4.48 -2.80 -6.63
N ALA A 42 3.81 -3.81 -7.17
CA ALA A 42 4.15 -4.49 -8.42
C ALA A 42 4.06 -3.55 -9.64
N ILE A 43 3.08 -2.64 -9.65
CA ILE A 43 2.93 -1.65 -10.73
C ILE A 43 4.11 -0.65 -10.71
N GLY A 44 4.51 -0.16 -9.53
CA GLY A 44 5.68 0.71 -9.41
C GLY A 44 6.98 0.02 -9.82
N TRP A 45 7.10 -1.29 -9.53
CA TRP A 45 8.23 -2.09 -10.02
C TRP A 45 8.23 -2.22 -11.54
N PHE A 46 7.08 -2.52 -12.17
CA PHE A 46 6.94 -2.59 -13.63
C PHE A 46 7.29 -1.25 -14.31
N MET A 47 6.89 -0.13 -13.71
CA MET A 47 7.16 1.21 -14.24
C MET A 47 8.54 1.76 -13.86
N ASN A 48 9.36 0.99 -13.12
CA ASN A 48 10.63 1.44 -12.54
C ASN A 48 10.53 2.77 -11.76
N SER A 49 9.37 3.06 -11.18
CA SER A 49 9.09 4.30 -10.46
C SER A 49 8.41 4.02 -9.13
N LEU A 50 9.07 4.46 -8.05
CA LEU A 50 8.59 4.38 -6.67
C LEU A 50 7.35 5.26 -6.46
N GLU A 51 7.37 6.45 -7.05
CA GLU A 51 6.26 7.41 -7.01
C GLU A 51 5.02 6.85 -7.68
N ALA A 52 5.19 6.18 -8.84
CA ALA A 52 4.08 5.52 -9.54
C ALA A 52 3.48 4.37 -8.72
N GLY A 53 4.32 3.56 -8.06
CA GLY A 53 3.84 2.47 -7.21
C GLY A 53 3.08 2.95 -5.98
N LEU A 54 3.54 4.05 -5.39
CA LEU A 54 2.88 4.72 -4.27
C LEU A 54 1.53 5.31 -4.67
N LEU A 55 1.52 6.08 -5.76
CA LEU A 55 0.32 6.70 -6.30
C LEU A 55 -0.74 5.65 -6.66
N MET A 56 -0.33 4.55 -7.30
CA MET A 56 -1.24 3.45 -7.63
C MET A 56 -1.75 2.72 -6.39
N SER A 57 -0.91 2.53 -5.37
CA SER A 57 -1.36 1.95 -4.09
C SER A 57 -2.42 2.83 -3.43
N ILE A 58 -2.26 4.15 -3.46
CA ILE A 58 -3.24 5.10 -2.93
C ILE A 58 -4.54 5.05 -3.74
N ILE A 59 -4.46 5.12 -5.07
CA ILE A 59 -5.65 5.05 -5.95
C ILE A 59 -6.43 3.76 -5.73
N LEU A 60 -5.75 2.62 -5.69
CA LEU A 60 -6.39 1.33 -5.46
C LEU A 60 -6.99 1.22 -4.05
N SER A 61 -6.40 1.92 -3.06
CA SER A 61 -6.92 1.93 -1.68
C SER A 61 -8.22 2.74 -1.56
N LEU A 62 -8.43 3.75 -2.42
CA LEU A 62 -9.68 4.54 -2.45
C LEU A 62 -10.90 3.72 -2.87
N ILE A 63 -10.72 2.55 -3.51
CA ILE A 63 -11.81 1.64 -3.88
C ILE A 63 -12.50 1.05 -2.64
N PHE A 64 -11.80 1.02 -1.51
CA PHE A 64 -12.25 0.40 -0.26
C PHE A 64 -12.78 1.42 0.78
N ILE A 65 -12.87 2.70 0.41
CA ILE A 65 -13.52 3.76 1.19
C ILE A 65 -14.99 3.86 0.75
#